data_AF-A0A2G2BIS0-F1
#
_entry.id   AF-A0A2G2BIS0-F1
#
_cell.length_a   1.000
_cell.length_b   1.000
_cell.length_c   1.000
_cell.angle_alpha   90.00
_cell.angle_beta   90.00
_cell.angle_gamma   90.00
#
_symmetry.space_group_name_H-M   'P 1'
#
loop_
_entity.id
_entity.type
_entity.pdbx_description
1 polymer ?
#
loop_
_entity_poly.entity_id
_entity_poly.type
_entity_poly.pdbx_seq_one_letter_code
_entity_poly.pdbx_strand_id
1 'polypeptide(L)' 'MSHDVQSHSALGRIVNELEETAIAVILGLMTLITFINVVLRYGFNTGIIWGLEAVTFLFAWLVLFGMSYAV' A
#
# COMPACT_ATOMS: atom_id res chain seq x y z
N MET A 1 41.41 0.09 -3.33
CA MET A 1 40.26 -0.69 -2.82
C MET A 1 39.02 -0.03 -3.39
N SER A 2 38.68 -0.43 -4.61
CA SER A 2 37.75 0.28 -5.47
C SER A 2 36.32 -0.05 -5.06
N HIS A 3 35.59 0.95 -4.58
CA HIS A 3 34.16 0.87 -4.38
C HIS A 3 33.46 1.09 -5.73
N ASP A 4 33.34 0.02 -6.51
CA ASP A 4 32.48 -0.01 -7.70
C ASP A 4 31.04 -0.30 -7.27
N VAL A 5 30.41 0.66 -6.60
CA VAL A 5 28.95 0.66 -6.36
C VAL A 5 28.33 1.57 -7.42
N GLN A 6 28.19 1.07 -8.63
CA GLN A 6 27.40 1.76 -9.65
C GLN A 6 26.78 0.79 -10.65
N SER A 7 25.71 0.12 -10.24
CA SER A 7 24.76 -0.52 -11.15
C SER A 7 23.47 0.31 -11.15
N HIS A 8 23.54 1.46 -11.82
CA HIS A 8 22.38 2.31 -12.10
C HIS A 8 21.56 1.67 -13.24
N SER A 9 20.89 0.56 -12.93
CA SER A 9 19.94 -0.08 -13.85
C SER A 9 18.69 0.80 -13.92
N ALA A 10 18.27 1.19 -15.12
CA ALA A 10 17.01 1.92 -15.33
C ALA A 10 15.81 1.19 -14.67
N LEU A 11 15.90 -0.13 -14.52
CA LEU A 11 14.90 -0.94 -13.82
C LEU A 11 14.85 -0.66 -12.32
N GLY A 12 15.98 -0.41 -11.65
CA GLY A 12 16.00 -0.11 -10.21
C GLY A 12 15.30 1.22 -9.89
N ARG A 13 15.42 2.22 -10.77
CA ARG A 13 14.76 3.51 -10.61
C ARG A 13 13.24 3.41 -10.82
N ILE A 14 12.82 2.64 -11.82
CA ILE A 14 11.39 2.39 -12.12
C ILE A 14 10.75 1.59 -10.98
N VAL A 15 11.44 0.58 -10.45
CA VAL A 15 10.96 -0.22 -9.30
C VAL A 15 10.80 0.65 -8.07
N ASN A 16 11.77 1.50 -7.74
CA ASN A 16 11.68 2.41 -6.60
C ASN A 16 10.47 3.38 -6.70
N GLU A 17 10.24 3.99 -7.87
CA GLU A 17 9.08 4.86 -8.06
C GLU A 17 7.74 4.09 -8.02
N LEU A 18 7.71 2.86 -8.55
CA LEU A 18 6.53 1.99 -8.47
C LEU A 18 6.23 1.58 -7.02
N GLU A 19 7.25 1.22 -6.24
CA GLU A 19 7.12 0.83 -4.84
C GLU A 19 6.61 2.00 -3.99
N GLU A 20 7.19 3.19 -4.14
CA GLU A 20 6.74 4.39 -3.44
C GLU A 20 5.28 4.73 -3.76
N THR A 21 4.92 4.66 -5.04
CA THR A 21 3.54 4.87 -5.50
C THR A 21 2.60 3.79 -4.97
N ALA A 22 3.02 2.51 -4.96
CA ALA A 22 2.22 1.40 -4.49
C ALA A 22 1.90 1.54 -2.99
N ILE A 23 2.87 1.92 -2.16
CA ILE A 23 2.66 2.13 -0.72
C ILE A 23 1.69 3.29 -0.49
N ALA A 24 1.85 4.42 -1.20
CA ALA A 24 0.96 5.57 -1.11
C ALA A 24 -0.48 5.21 -1.52
N VAL A 25 -0.64 4.43 -2.60
CA VAL A 25 -1.94 3.97 -3.09
C VAL A 25 -2.61 3.03 -2.08
N ILE A 26 -1.88 2.07 -1.51
CA ILE A 26 -2.43 1.13 -0.51
C ILE A 26 -2.91 1.87 0.74
N LEU A 27 -2.13 2.83 1.24
CA LEU A 27 -2.53 3.67 2.39
C LEU A 27 -3.79 4.48 2.08
N GLY A 28 -3.87 5.10 0.90
CA GLY A 28 -5.06 5.80 0.42
C GLY A 28 -6.29 4.89 0.34
N LEU A 29 -6.12 3.68 -0.20
CA LEU A 29 -7.17 2.66 -0.31
C LEU A 29 -7.68 2.21 1.07
N MET A 30 -6.79 1.96 2.03
CA MET A 30 -7.19 1.61 3.40
C MET A 30 -8.06 2.71 4.03
N THR A 31 -7.66 3.97 3.84
CA THR A 31 -8.39 5.14 4.34
C THR A 31 -9.74 5.29 3.65
N LEU A 32 -9.79 5.10 2.33
CA LEU A 32 -11.03 5.22 1.57
C LEU A 32 -12.03 4.12 1.94
N ILE A 33 -11.58 2.87 2.05
CA ILE A 33 -12.46 1.75 2.42
C ILE A 33 -13.00 1.94 3.84
N THR A 34 -12.15 2.32 4.81
CA THR A 34 -12.60 2.58 6.18
C THR A 34 -13.56 3.77 6.23
N PHE A 35 -13.32 4.83 5.46
CA PHE A 35 -14.22 5.98 5.35
C PHE A 35 -15.58 5.59 4.77
N ILE A 36 -15.61 4.84 3.66
CA ILE A 36 -16.85 4.35 3.05
C ILE A 36 -17.61 3.45 4.03
N ASN A 37 -16.90 2.60 4.78
CA ASN A 37 -17.51 1.77 5.82
C ASN A 37 -18.21 2.62 6.90
N VAL A 38 -17.58 3.69 7.36
CA VAL A 38 -18.18 4.64 8.32
C VAL A 38 -19.41 5.33 7.71
N VAL A 39 -19.32 5.84 6.48
CA VAL A 39 -20.45 6.51 5.82
C VAL A 39 -21.64 5.59 5.64
N LEU A 40 -21.42 4.35 5.19
CA LEU A 40 -22.48 3.35 5.06
C LEU A 40 -23.09 3.03 6.43
N ARG A 41 -22.23 2.75 7.42
CA ARG A 41 -22.65 2.31 8.75
C ARG A 41 -23.47 3.37 9.47
N TYR A 42 -23.00 4.62 9.47
CA TYR A 42 -23.60 5.71 10.22
C TYR A 42 -24.62 6.51 9.39
N GLY A 43 -24.46 6.60 8.07
CA GLY A 43 -25.34 7.36 7.18
C GLY A 43 -26.50 6.54 6.59
N PHE A 44 -26.28 5.25 6.30
CA PHE A 44 -27.28 4.38 5.67
C PHE A 44 -27.73 3.22 6.58
N ASN A 45 -27.21 3.14 7.82
CA ASN A 45 -27.43 2.03 8.76
C ASN A 45 -27.08 0.64 8.20
N THR A 46 -26.32 0.59 7.10
CA THR A 46 -25.88 -0.63 6.40
C THR A 46 -24.36 -0.69 6.45
N GLY A 47 -23.74 -1.87 6.58
CA GLY A 47 -22.27 -2.01 6.59
C GLY A 47 -21.75 -2.79 5.39
N ILE A 48 -20.49 -2.54 5.00
CA ILE A 48 -19.78 -3.46 4.09
C ILE A 48 -19.32 -4.67 4.91
N ILE A 49 -19.96 -5.82 4.69
CA ILE A 49 -19.66 -7.06 5.43
C ILE A 49 -18.18 -7.47 5.25
N TRP A 50 -17.63 -7.28 4.05
CA TRP A 50 -16.25 -7.57 3.69
C TRP A 50 -15.28 -6.38 3.90
N GLY A 51 -15.75 -5.27 4.49
CA GLY A 51 -14.97 -4.04 4.63
C GLY A 51 -13.70 -4.23 5.47
N LEU A 52 -13.81 -4.97 6.58
CA LEU A 52 -12.66 -5.28 7.43
C LEU A 52 -11.69 -6.25 6.74
N GLU A 53 -12.20 -7.20 5.97
CA GLU A 53 -11.37 -8.16 5.24
C GLU A 53 -10.52 -7.44 4.19
N ALA A 54 -11.11 -6.51 3.43
CA ALA A 54 -10.38 -5.73 2.43
C ALA A 54 -9.25 -4.88 3.04
N VAL A 55 -9.48 -4.24 4.19
CA VAL A 55 -8.44 -3.48 4.89
C VAL A 55 -7.33 -4.40 5.39
N THR A 56 -7.67 -5.59 5.88
CA THR A 56 -6.71 -6.58 6.36
C THR A 56 -5.86 -7.14 5.22
N PHE A 57 -6.47 -7.42 4.06
CA PHE A 57 -5.73 -7.80 2.87
C PHE A 57 -4.80 -6.69 2.41
N LEU A 58 -5.27 -5.44 2.30
CA LEU A 58 -4.44 -4.30 1.96
C LEU A 58 -3.28 -4.12 2.93
N PHE A 59 -3.49 -4.36 4.23
CA PHE A 59 -2.44 -4.32 5.22
C PHE A 59 -1.37 -5.40 4.97
N ALA A 60 -1.75 -6.63 4.64
CA ALA A 60 -0.81 -7.69 4.27
C ALA A 60 0.02 -7.31 3.02
N TRP A 61 -0.62 -6.72 2.00
CA TRP A 61 0.09 -6.18 0.84
C TRP A 61 1.06 -5.06 1.23
N LEU A 62 0.64 -4.13 2.09
CA LEU A 62 1.49 -3.05 2.60
C LEU A 62 2.72 -3.61 3.33
N VAL A 63 2.56 -4.63 4.17
CA VAL A 63 3.67 -5.27 4.89
C VAL A 63 4.67 -5.90 3.92
N LEU A 64 4.18 -6.59 2.87
CA LEU A 64 5.05 -7.15 1.82
C LEU A 64 5.87 -6.06 1.11
N PHE A 65 5.21 -5.00 0.65
CA PHE A 65 5.89 -3.88 -0.03
C PHE A 65 6.78 -3.07 0.93
N GLY A 66 6.37 -2.92 2.19
CA GLY A 66 7.14 -2.21 3.23
C GLY A 66 8.42 -2.94 3.64
N MET A 67 8.40 -4.28 3.71
CA MET A 67 9.61 -5.07 3.92
C MET A 67 10.58 -4.98 2.74
N SER A 68 10.08 -4.85 1.50
CA SER A 68 10.91 -4.64 0.29
C SER A 68 11.64 -3.30 0.29
N TYR A 69 11.04 -2.25 0.87
CA TYR A 69 11.67 -0.93 0.98
C TYR A 69 12.64 -0.80 2.17
N ALA A 70 12.43 -1.57 3.24
CA ALA A 70 13.26 -1.51 4.45
C ALA A 70 14.62 -2.24 4.32
N VAL A 71 14.91 -2.85 3.16
CA VAL A 71 16.18 -3.52 2.81
C VAL A 71 16.91 -2.75 1.71
#